data_AF-A0A7S2QI70-F1
#
_entry.id   AF-A0A7S2QI70-F1
#
_cell.length_a   1.000
_cell.length_b   1.000
_cell.length_c   1.000
_cell.angle_alpha   90.00
_cell.angle_beta   90.00
_cell.angle_gamma   90.00
#
_symmetry.space_group_name_H-M   'P 1'
#
loop_
_entity.id
_entity.type
_entity.pdbx_description
1 polymer ?
#
loop_
_entity_poly.entity_id
_entity_poly.type
_entity_poly.pdbx_seq_one_letter_code
_entity_poly.pdbx_strand_id
1 'polypeptide(L)'
;IPPPLIVSNISALDIAQNLRQMKLGERHIFVLGEICSFDTAGNADLSKPYSTHPHCLPIRTDISKFFEAAHVSVRAGQATLQQHLKAMQDPYMFICPDVSCFRGSRDDGYGFVEQPCRIHVIASSMASNRPALQSVPGRQGSTKWYACKSDHTAFVERLNLVAMAALQASGMDKQDMDEEEMADKAPILILTAMGFGGGDQFHP
;
A
#
# COMPACT_ATOMS: atom_id res chain seq x y z
N ILE A 1 -16.51 5.69 -18.35
CA ILE A 1 -15.22 5.28 -18.97
C ILE A 1 -14.34 4.69 -17.85
N PRO A 2 -13.71 3.50 -18.01
CA PRO A 2 -12.86 2.95 -16.95
C PRO A 2 -11.65 3.86 -16.69
N PRO A 3 -11.22 4.05 -15.42
CA PRO A 3 -10.09 4.91 -15.10
C PRO A 3 -8.80 4.40 -15.77
N PRO A 4 -7.87 5.29 -16.13
CA PRO A 4 -6.63 4.89 -16.79
C PRO A 4 -5.79 4.02 -15.86
N LEU A 5 -5.38 2.85 -16.36
CA LEU A 5 -4.43 1.96 -15.69
C LEU A 5 -3.05 2.13 -16.32
N ILE A 6 -2.06 2.53 -15.52
CA ILE A 6 -0.66 2.67 -15.94
C ILE A 6 0.17 1.66 -15.17
N VAL A 7 0.93 0.83 -15.90
CA VAL A 7 1.91 -0.10 -15.33
C VAL A 7 3.29 0.50 -15.54
N SER A 8 4.07 0.61 -14.45
CA SER A 8 5.39 1.22 -14.44
C SER A 8 6.36 0.43 -13.58
N ASN A 9 7.65 0.49 -13.94
CA ASN A 9 8.77 -0.05 -13.15
C ASN A 9 9.39 1.02 -12.21
N ILE A 10 8.86 2.24 -12.20
CA ILE A 10 9.27 3.33 -11.31
C ILE A 10 8.76 3.04 -9.89
N SER A 11 9.52 3.42 -8.86
CA SER A 11 9.07 3.22 -7.48
C SER A 11 7.79 4.02 -7.18
N ALA A 12 6.92 3.47 -6.33
CA ALA A 12 5.66 4.12 -5.99
C ALA A 12 5.84 5.53 -5.40
N LEU A 13 6.91 5.76 -4.64
CA LEU A 13 7.19 7.08 -4.07
C LEU A 13 7.71 8.07 -5.10
N ASP A 14 8.46 7.62 -6.12
CA ASP A 14 8.91 8.48 -7.21
C ASP A 14 7.73 8.84 -8.13
N ILE A 15 6.83 7.89 -8.40
CA ILE A 15 5.56 8.16 -9.09
C ILE A 15 4.77 9.22 -8.32
N ALA A 16 4.62 9.05 -7.00
CA ALA A 16 3.88 10.00 -6.18
C ALA A 16 4.50 11.40 -6.18
N GLN A 17 5.83 11.50 -6.09
CA GLN A 17 6.56 12.77 -6.19
C GLN A 17 6.37 13.43 -7.56
N ASN A 18 6.51 12.68 -8.65
CA ASN A 18 6.32 13.18 -10.01
C ASN A 18 4.89 13.69 -10.23
N LEU A 19 3.88 12.94 -9.77
CA LEU A 19 2.48 13.35 -9.86
C LEU A 19 2.19 14.63 -9.06
N ARG A 20 2.81 14.81 -7.89
CA ARG A 20 2.71 16.08 -7.14
C ARG A 20 3.34 17.25 -7.87
N GLN A 21 4.47 17.03 -8.55
CA GLN A 21 5.13 18.07 -9.35
C GLN A 21 4.32 18.46 -10.60
N MET A 22 3.56 17.53 -11.17
CA MET A 22 2.66 17.78 -12.30
C MET A 22 1.47 18.69 -11.97
N LYS A 23 1.29 19.08 -10.70
CA LYS A 23 0.21 19.97 -10.23
C LYS A 23 -1.17 19.53 -10.73
N LEU A 24 -1.48 18.23 -10.60
CA LEU A 24 -2.74 17.60 -10.99
C LEU A 24 -3.94 18.01 -10.11
N GLY A 25 -4.01 19.28 -9.69
CA GLY A 25 -4.98 19.82 -8.75
C GLY A 25 -4.81 19.31 -7.32
N GLU A 26 -5.89 19.39 -6.54
CA GLU A 26 -5.96 18.95 -5.14
C GLU A 26 -6.24 17.44 -4.98
N ARG A 27 -6.11 16.65 -6.05
CA ARG A 27 -6.40 15.22 -5.99
C ARG A 27 -5.56 14.54 -4.91
N HIS A 28 -6.22 13.71 -4.10
CA HIS A 28 -5.53 12.89 -3.11
C HIS A 28 -4.74 11.78 -3.80
N ILE A 29 -3.49 11.60 -3.37
CA ILE A 29 -2.61 10.54 -3.87
C ILE A 29 -2.42 9.54 -2.74
N PHE A 30 -2.85 8.31 -2.97
CA PHE A 30 -2.71 7.19 -2.04
C PHE A 30 -1.64 6.23 -2.54
N VAL A 31 -0.68 5.92 -1.67
CA VAL A 31 0.29 4.86 -1.90
C VAL A 31 -0.08 3.67 -1.02
N LEU A 32 -0.18 2.49 -1.61
CA LEU A 32 -0.30 1.26 -0.84
C LEU A 32 1.05 0.94 -0.17
N GLY A 33 1.05 0.88 1.15
CA GLY A 33 2.18 0.40 1.95
C GLY A 33 1.86 -0.98 2.53
N GLU A 34 2.50 -2.02 2.01
CA GLU A 34 2.44 -3.36 2.60
C GLU A 34 3.42 -3.48 3.76
N ILE A 35 2.98 -4.05 4.88
CA ILE A 35 3.83 -4.38 6.02
C ILE A 35 4.20 -5.85 5.96
N CYS A 36 5.49 -6.11 5.78
CA CYS A 36 6.03 -7.45 5.55
C CYS A 36 6.64 -8.06 6.82
N SER A 37 7.02 -7.21 7.80
CA SER A 37 7.67 -7.63 9.04
C SER A 37 6.94 -7.12 10.28
N PHE A 38 6.78 -8.01 11.26
CA PHE A 38 6.25 -7.70 12.58
C PHE A 38 7.23 -8.18 13.65
N ASP A 39 7.30 -7.48 14.78
CA ASP A 39 8.06 -7.90 15.95
C ASP A 39 7.34 -9.03 16.71
N THR A 40 7.97 -9.54 17.77
CA THR A 40 7.39 -10.62 18.60
C THR A 40 6.13 -10.20 19.37
N ALA A 41 5.87 -8.90 19.48
CA ALA A 41 4.67 -8.34 20.09
C ALA A 41 3.57 -8.02 19.07
N GLY A 42 3.79 -8.32 17.78
CA GLY A 42 2.83 -8.09 16.70
C GLY A 42 2.77 -6.63 16.22
N ASN A 43 3.79 -5.82 16.50
CA ASN A 43 3.90 -4.45 15.98
C ASN A 43 4.63 -4.44 14.65
N ALA A 44 4.40 -3.43 13.83
CA ALA A 44 5.20 -3.26 12.61
C ALA A 44 6.67 -3.03 12.98
N ASP A 45 7.55 -3.93 12.57
CA ASP A 45 8.99 -3.76 12.73
C ASP A 45 9.49 -3.02 11.51
N LEU A 46 9.71 -1.70 11.61
CA LEU A 46 10.18 -0.85 10.51
C LEU A 46 11.71 -0.68 10.48
N SER A 47 12.44 -1.41 11.32
CA SER A 47 13.90 -1.27 11.43
C SER A 47 14.67 -1.92 10.29
N LYS A 48 14.03 -2.81 9.53
CA LYS A 48 14.65 -3.59 8.45
C LYS A 48 14.35 -2.98 7.08
N PRO A 49 15.27 -3.10 6.11
CA PRO A 49 15.07 -2.56 4.77
C PRO A 49 13.90 -3.22 4.02
N TYR A 50 13.53 -4.46 4.37
CA TYR A 50 12.43 -5.21 3.77
C TYR A 50 11.17 -5.26 4.65
N SER A 51 11.10 -4.37 5.65
CA SER A 51 9.97 -4.32 6.58
C SER A 51 8.65 -3.94 5.93
N THR A 52 8.72 -3.20 4.83
CA THR A 52 7.55 -2.70 4.11
C THR A 52 7.75 -2.86 2.61
N HIS A 53 6.66 -2.80 1.84
CA HIS A 53 6.70 -2.61 0.40
C HIS A 53 5.86 -1.37 0.06
N PRO A 54 6.43 -0.33 -0.58
CA PRO A 54 7.79 -0.24 -1.10
C PRO A 54 8.83 -0.18 0.03
N HIS A 55 9.97 -0.87 -0.14
CA HIS A 55 11.04 -1.00 0.86
C HIS A 55 11.60 0.32 1.39
N CYS A 56 11.57 1.36 0.57
CA CYS A 56 12.07 2.69 0.95
C CYS A 56 11.03 3.54 1.72
N LEU A 57 9.83 3.04 1.99
CA LEU A 57 8.78 3.79 2.66
C LEU A 57 9.22 4.35 4.03
N PRO A 58 9.84 3.58 4.95
CA PRO A 58 10.20 4.08 6.27
C PRO A 58 11.38 5.05 6.25
N ILE A 59 12.30 4.90 5.30
CA ILE A 59 13.47 5.79 5.21
C ILE A 59 13.12 7.12 4.54
N ARG A 60 12.25 7.10 3.52
CA ARG A 60 11.89 8.29 2.74
C ARG A 60 10.76 9.12 3.34
N THR A 61 10.08 8.60 4.35
CA THR A 61 8.88 9.23 4.92
C THR A 61 8.84 9.23 6.44
N ASP A 62 7.87 9.94 7.01
CA ASP A 62 7.61 9.96 8.46
C ASP A 62 6.57 8.92 8.90
N ILE A 63 6.34 7.89 8.09
CA ILE A 63 5.30 6.87 8.29
C ILE A 63 5.38 6.18 9.67
N SER A 64 6.59 6.04 10.24
CA SER A 64 6.80 5.36 11.53
C SER A 64 5.95 5.95 12.66
N LYS A 65 5.72 7.27 12.65
CA LYS A 65 4.88 7.96 13.65
C LYS A 65 3.42 7.47 13.62
N PHE A 66 2.92 7.11 12.44
CA PHE A 66 1.57 6.58 12.29
C PHE A 66 1.45 5.16 12.80
N PHE A 67 2.49 4.33 12.62
CA PHE A 67 2.55 2.98 13.20
C PHE A 67 2.62 3.02 14.73
N GLU A 68 3.38 3.96 15.29
CA GLU A 68 3.44 4.20 16.74
C GLU A 68 2.06 4.58 17.29
N ALA A 69 1.33 5.47 16.62
CA ALA A 69 -0.02 5.86 17.01
C ALA A 69 -1.03 4.70 16.87
N ALA A 70 -1.01 3.98 15.74
CA ALA A 70 -1.89 2.86 15.48
C ALA A 70 -1.73 1.75 16.53
N HIS A 71 -0.49 1.50 16.95
CA HIS A 71 -0.19 0.55 18.03
C HIS A 71 -0.90 0.88 19.34
N VAL A 72 -0.85 2.15 19.76
CA VAL A 72 -1.51 2.61 20.99
C VAL A 72 -3.03 2.42 20.90
N SER A 73 -3.62 2.74 19.74
CA SER A 73 -5.07 2.60 19.52
C SER A 73 -5.53 1.14 19.50
N VAL A 74 -4.77 0.23 18.88
CA VAL A 74 -5.15 -1.18 18.71
C VAL A 74 -5.05 -1.96 20.03
N ARG A 75 -4.09 -1.64 20.90
CA ARG A 75 -3.92 -2.30 22.21
C ARG A 75 -5.15 -2.19 23.12
N ALA A 76 -5.98 -1.15 22.96
CA ALA A 76 -7.22 -1.03 23.70
C ALA A 76 -8.20 -2.18 23.41
N GLY A 77 -8.06 -2.88 22.28
CA GLY A 77 -8.94 -3.96 21.82
C GLY A 77 -8.44 -5.39 22.04
N GLN A 78 -7.38 -5.61 22.83
CA GLN A 78 -6.75 -6.92 23.11
C GLN A 78 -6.16 -7.71 21.91
N ALA A 79 -6.24 -7.17 20.69
CA ALA A 79 -5.55 -7.72 19.52
C ALA A 79 -4.29 -6.90 19.19
N THR A 80 -3.38 -7.50 18.42
CA THR A 80 -2.18 -6.85 17.91
C THR A 80 -2.43 -6.27 16.52
N LEU A 81 -1.58 -5.32 16.10
CA LEU A 81 -1.63 -4.77 14.75
C LEU A 81 -1.47 -5.89 13.70
N GLN A 82 -0.55 -6.83 13.95
CA GLN A 82 -0.36 -8.02 13.13
C GLN A 82 -1.64 -8.84 12.97
N GLN A 83 -2.35 -9.14 14.05
CA GLN A 83 -3.59 -9.93 13.99
C GLN A 83 -4.65 -9.24 13.12
N HIS A 84 -4.82 -7.93 13.28
CA HIS A 84 -5.78 -7.14 12.51
C HIS A 84 -5.42 -7.07 11.02
N LEU A 85 -4.17 -6.71 10.69
CA LEU A 85 -3.75 -6.55 9.29
C LEU A 85 -3.64 -7.90 8.55
N LYS A 86 -3.28 -8.98 9.25
CA LYS A 86 -3.10 -10.32 8.67
C LYS A 86 -4.35 -11.21 8.76
N ALA A 87 -5.48 -10.73 9.28
CA ALA A 87 -6.68 -11.55 9.39
C ALA A 87 -7.12 -12.08 8.02
N MET A 88 -7.34 -13.39 7.90
CA MET A 88 -7.75 -14.01 6.63
C MET A 88 -9.14 -13.52 6.18
N GLN A 89 -10.03 -13.32 7.15
CA GLN A 89 -11.38 -12.80 6.97
C GLN A 89 -11.46 -11.42 7.64
N ASP A 90 -12.20 -10.51 7.03
CA ASP A 90 -12.43 -9.14 7.54
C ASP A 90 -11.15 -8.42 7.95
N PRO A 91 -10.16 -8.29 7.04
CA PRO A 91 -8.91 -7.66 7.37
C PRO A 91 -9.07 -6.18 7.65
N TYR A 92 -8.35 -5.72 8.65
CA TYR A 92 -8.26 -4.30 8.94
C TYR A 92 -7.17 -3.70 8.07
N MET A 93 -7.37 -2.42 7.78
CA MET A 93 -6.34 -1.55 7.21
C MET A 93 -6.45 -0.22 7.95
N PHE A 94 -5.39 0.58 7.87
CA PHE A 94 -5.48 1.95 8.37
C PHE A 94 -4.80 2.92 7.43
N ILE A 95 -5.27 4.15 7.50
CA ILE A 95 -4.83 5.23 6.62
C ILE A 95 -3.89 6.13 7.42
N CYS A 96 -2.76 6.44 6.80
CA CYS A 96 -1.80 7.43 7.28
C CYS A 96 -1.95 8.67 6.40
N PRO A 97 -2.76 9.66 6.82
CA PRO A 97 -2.94 10.87 6.04
C PRO A 97 -1.70 11.77 6.07
N ASP A 98 -1.45 12.51 5.00
CA ASP A 98 -0.43 13.57 4.92
C ASP A 98 0.98 13.14 5.36
N VAL A 99 1.35 11.91 5.01
CA VAL A 99 2.71 11.40 5.15
C VAL A 99 3.68 12.27 4.36
N SER A 100 4.71 12.76 5.01
CA SER A 100 5.75 13.58 4.42
C SER A 100 6.72 12.70 3.65
N CYS A 101 6.88 12.90 2.34
CA CYS A 101 7.99 12.32 1.57
C CYS A 101 9.12 13.35 1.48
N PHE A 102 10.16 13.16 2.29
CA PHE A 102 11.24 14.14 2.48
C PHE A 102 12.61 13.65 1.99
N ARG A 103 12.70 12.45 1.42
CA ARG A 103 13.91 11.97 0.74
C ARG A 103 13.65 11.57 -0.71
N GLY A 104 14.68 11.76 -1.52
CA GLY A 104 14.73 11.43 -2.95
C GLY A 104 14.85 9.93 -3.20
N SER A 105 15.14 9.61 -4.47
CA SER A 105 15.22 8.24 -4.95
C SER A 105 16.40 7.46 -4.36
N ARG A 106 16.45 6.16 -4.63
CA ARG A 106 17.61 5.32 -4.30
C ARG A 106 18.85 5.75 -5.09
N ASP A 107 18.67 6.19 -6.33
CA ASP A 107 19.76 6.55 -7.24
C ASP A 107 20.51 7.79 -6.73
N ASP A 108 19.81 8.66 -6.00
CA ASP A 108 20.37 9.83 -5.31
C ASP A 108 20.81 9.52 -3.86
N GLY A 109 20.90 8.25 -3.49
CA GLY A 109 21.30 7.81 -2.15
C GLY A 109 20.31 8.18 -1.03
N TYR A 110 19.03 8.40 -1.34
CA TYR A 110 18.01 8.89 -0.41
C TYR A 110 18.38 10.24 0.25
N GLY A 111 18.97 11.17 -0.52
CA GLY A 111 19.21 12.55 -0.07
C GLY A 111 17.91 13.26 0.34
N PHE A 112 18.00 14.25 1.25
CA PHE A 112 16.85 15.11 1.56
C PHE A 112 16.46 15.95 0.33
N VAL A 113 15.17 16.09 0.08
CA VAL A 113 14.67 16.93 -1.01
C VAL A 113 14.42 18.35 -0.52
N GLU A 114 14.63 19.33 -1.39
CA GLU A 114 14.38 20.75 -1.08
C GLU A 114 12.89 21.03 -0.82
N GLN A 115 12.01 20.31 -1.54
CA GLN A 115 10.56 20.46 -1.45
C GLN A 115 9.91 19.11 -1.15
N PRO A 116 9.72 18.78 0.15
CA PRO A 116 8.97 17.59 0.54
C PRO A 116 7.53 17.63 0.02
N CYS A 117 7.00 16.49 -0.39
CA CYS A 117 5.60 16.38 -0.82
C CYS A 117 4.76 15.60 0.19
N ARG A 118 3.44 15.80 0.17
CA ARG A 118 2.48 15.08 1.03
C ARG A 118 1.73 14.03 0.23
N ILE A 119 1.65 12.84 0.80
CA ILE A 119 0.92 11.70 0.25
C ILE A 119 0.09 11.05 1.35
N HIS A 120 -0.96 10.33 1.00
CA HIS A 120 -1.62 9.42 1.93
C HIS A 120 -1.07 8.03 1.73
N VAL A 121 -0.94 7.25 2.81
CA VAL A 121 -0.53 5.85 2.74
C VAL A 121 -1.63 4.97 3.30
N ILE A 122 -2.02 3.95 2.54
CA ILE A 122 -2.92 2.90 3.03
C ILE A 122 -2.03 1.74 3.48
N ALA A 123 -2.01 1.48 4.78
CA ALA A 123 -1.23 0.40 5.36
C ALA A 123 -2.03 -0.90 5.37
N SER A 124 -1.47 -1.95 4.80
CA SER A 124 -2.06 -3.29 4.75
C SER A 124 -0.98 -4.38 4.93
N SER A 125 -1.38 -5.63 5.10
CA SER A 125 -0.46 -6.78 5.09
C SER A 125 -1.12 -7.96 4.41
N MET A 126 -0.33 -8.79 3.75
CA MET A 126 -0.78 -10.11 3.35
C MET A 126 -1.08 -10.98 4.58
N ALA A 127 -2.14 -11.79 4.47
CA ALA A 127 -2.49 -12.76 5.50
C ALA A 127 -1.40 -13.85 5.64
N SER A 128 -0.83 -14.28 4.51
CA SER A 128 0.36 -15.13 4.45
C SER A 128 1.46 -14.47 3.65
N ASN A 129 2.70 -14.53 4.14
CA ASN A 129 3.88 -14.02 3.42
C ASN A 129 4.26 -14.92 2.22
N ARG A 130 3.79 -16.17 2.21
CA ARG A 130 4.10 -17.18 1.19
C ARG A 130 2.84 -18.00 0.89
N PRO A 131 1.86 -17.42 0.18
CA PRO A 131 0.70 -18.19 -0.26
C PRO A 131 1.15 -19.33 -1.17
N ALA A 132 0.50 -20.48 -1.07
CA ALA A 132 0.78 -21.59 -1.97
C ALA A 132 0.30 -21.24 -3.38
N LEU A 133 1.17 -21.42 -4.38
CA LEU A 133 0.85 -21.17 -5.79
C LEU A 133 0.87 -22.47 -6.58
N GLN A 134 -0.01 -22.57 -7.56
CA GLN A 134 -0.08 -23.65 -8.54
C GLN A 134 0.17 -23.11 -9.95
N SER A 135 0.86 -23.87 -10.79
CA SER A 135 1.05 -23.55 -12.20
C SER A 135 -0.16 -24.04 -12.99
N VAL A 136 -0.85 -23.12 -13.65
CA VAL A 136 -1.97 -23.41 -14.54
C VAL A 136 -1.50 -23.22 -15.98
N PRO A 137 -1.57 -24.26 -16.84
CA PRO A 137 -1.22 -24.13 -18.24
C PRO A 137 -2.19 -23.18 -18.95
N GLY A 138 -1.66 -22.20 -19.68
CA GLY A 138 -2.40 -21.22 -20.46
C GLY A 138 -1.93 -21.18 -21.92
N ARG A 139 -2.63 -20.39 -22.75
CA ARG A 139 -2.37 -20.31 -24.20
C ARG A 139 -0.98 -19.75 -24.56
N GLN A 140 -0.36 -18.97 -23.67
CA GLN A 140 0.96 -18.33 -23.87
C GLN A 140 2.03 -18.86 -22.90
N GLY A 141 1.81 -20.03 -22.29
CA GLY A 141 2.68 -20.60 -21.27
C GLY A 141 1.95 -20.86 -19.96
N SER A 142 2.69 -21.24 -18.92
CA SER A 142 2.11 -21.47 -17.59
C SER A 142 1.98 -20.17 -16.79
N THR A 143 0.82 -19.93 -16.21
CA THR A 143 0.58 -18.81 -15.27
C THR A 143 0.51 -19.35 -13.85
N LYS A 144 1.02 -18.61 -12.85
CA LYS A 144 0.89 -18.97 -11.44
C LYS A 144 -0.41 -18.41 -10.86
N TRP A 145 -1.20 -19.28 -10.23
CA TRP A 145 -2.42 -18.94 -9.53
C TRP A 145 -2.31 -19.36 -8.07
N TYR A 146 -3.13 -18.77 -7.18
CA TYR A 146 -3.26 -19.29 -5.83
C TYR A 146 -3.73 -20.76 -5.87
N ALA A 147 -3.06 -21.62 -5.10
CA ALA A 147 -3.46 -23.01 -4.93
C ALA A 147 -4.70 -23.11 -4.02
N CYS A 148 -4.78 -22.24 -3.01
CA CYS A 148 -5.91 -22.17 -2.10
C CYS A 148 -6.89 -21.06 -2.49
N LYS A 149 -8.18 -21.39 -2.58
CA LYS A 149 -9.23 -20.40 -2.88
C LYS A 149 -9.34 -19.33 -1.78
N SER A 150 -9.16 -19.69 -0.51
CA SER A 150 -9.25 -18.72 0.60
C SER A 150 -8.17 -17.65 0.52
N ASP A 151 -6.95 -18.02 0.09
CA ASP A 151 -5.85 -17.05 -0.07
C ASP A 151 -6.14 -16.07 -1.20
N HIS A 152 -6.70 -16.56 -2.30
CA HIS A 152 -7.15 -15.72 -3.41
C HIS A 152 -8.27 -14.76 -2.97
N THR A 153 -9.29 -15.26 -2.27
CA THR A 153 -10.40 -14.45 -1.76
C THR A 153 -9.89 -13.38 -0.80
N ALA A 154 -9.07 -13.74 0.17
CA ALA A 154 -8.50 -12.80 1.15
C ALA A 154 -7.65 -11.69 0.49
N PHE A 155 -6.96 -12.02 -0.61
CA PHE A 155 -6.21 -11.05 -1.41
C PHE A 155 -7.13 -10.07 -2.15
N VAL A 156 -8.16 -10.59 -2.84
CA VAL A 156 -9.13 -9.75 -3.56
C VAL A 156 -9.88 -8.83 -2.61
N GLU A 157 -10.31 -9.34 -1.46
CA GLU A 157 -10.97 -8.54 -0.42
C GLU A 157 -10.09 -7.37 0.05
N ARG A 158 -8.79 -7.60 0.25
CA ARG A 158 -7.84 -6.53 0.59
C ARG A 158 -7.73 -5.48 -0.51
N LEU A 159 -7.62 -5.88 -1.77
CA LEU A 159 -7.57 -4.93 -2.87
C LEU A 159 -8.84 -4.08 -2.96
N ASN A 160 -10.01 -4.70 -2.77
CA ASN A 160 -11.28 -3.98 -2.71
C ASN A 160 -11.31 -2.99 -1.54
N LEU A 161 -10.86 -3.42 -0.35
CA LEU A 161 -10.77 -2.54 0.80
C LEU A 161 -9.82 -1.36 0.55
N VAL A 162 -8.68 -1.55 -0.11
CA VAL A 162 -7.75 -0.47 -0.47
C VAL A 162 -8.46 0.59 -1.33
N ALA A 163 -9.20 0.16 -2.35
CA ALA A 163 -9.96 1.08 -3.20
C ALA A 163 -11.04 1.83 -2.41
N MET A 164 -11.82 1.12 -1.59
CA MET A 164 -12.87 1.71 -0.75
C MET A 164 -12.31 2.71 0.26
N ALA A 165 -11.20 2.36 0.92
CA ALA A 165 -10.53 3.22 1.88
C ALA A 165 -10.05 4.53 1.24
N ALA A 166 -9.51 4.47 0.01
CA ALA A 166 -9.08 5.65 -0.74
C ALA A 166 -10.26 6.57 -1.12
N LEU A 167 -11.37 5.98 -1.59
CA LEU A 167 -12.59 6.72 -1.93
C LEU A 167 -13.20 7.39 -0.69
N GLN A 168 -13.36 6.64 0.39
CA GLN A 168 -13.94 7.12 1.64
C GLN A 168 -13.10 8.26 2.25
N ALA A 169 -11.78 8.09 2.32
CA ALA A 169 -10.87 9.12 2.82
C ALA A 169 -10.83 10.37 1.94
N SER A 170 -11.22 10.26 0.67
CA SER A 170 -11.34 11.39 -0.23
C SER A 170 -12.69 12.10 -0.16
N GLY A 171 -13.61 11.65 0.70
CA GLY A 171 -14.95 12.21 0.79
C GLY A 171 -15.84 11.93 -0.43
N MET A 172 -15.45 10.97 -1.27
CA MET A 172 -16.16 10.60 -2.51
C MET A 172 -17.22 9.51 -2.30
N ASP A 173 -17.55 9.20 -1.06
CA ASP A 173 -18.61 8.24 -0.69
C ASP A 173 -20.03 8.84 -0.82
N LYS A 174 -20.16 10.04 -1.40
CA LYS A 174 -21.42 10.76 -1.56
C LYS A 174 -22.06 10.47 -2.91
N GLN A 175 -23.30 10.00 -2.87
CA GLN A 175 -24.12 9.53 -4.00
C GLN A 175 -24.54 10.60 -5.03
N ASP A 176 -24.03 11.83 -4.93
CA ASP A 176 -24.55 12.99 -5.67
C ASP A 176 -23.62 13.49 -6.80
N MET A 177 -22.49 12.82 -7.07
CA MET A 177 -21.56 13.22 -8.14
C MET A 177 -21.81 12.42 -9.42
N ASP A 178 -21.91 13.13 -10.55
CA ASP A 178 -21.97 12.56 -11.88
C ASP A 178 -20.60 11.99 -12.34
N GLU A 179 -20.62 11.10 -13.34
CA GLU A 179 -19.45 10.29 -13.72
C GLU A 179 -18.23 11.13 -14.15
N GLU A 180 -18.47 12.30 -14.77
CA GLU A 180 -17.41 13.21 -15.21
C GLU A 180 -16.75 13.92 -14.02
N GLU A 181 -17.54 14.38 -13.04
CA GLU A 181 -17.02 15.01 -11.83
C GLU A 181 -16.27 14.00 -10.95
N MET A 182 -16.75 12.75 -10.90
CA MET A 182 -16.06 11.65 -10.23
C MET A 182 -14.71 11.36 -10.91
N ALA A 183 -14.64 11.33 -12.23
CA ALA A 183 -13.38 11.08 -12.95
C ALA A 183 -12.35 12.20 -12.72
N ASP A 184 -12.80 13.45 -12.57
CA ASP A 184 -11.91 14.58 -12.35
C ASP A 184 -11.44 14.76 -10.90
N LYS A 185 -12.22 14.24 -9.93
CA LYS A 185 -11.89 14.34 -8.50
C LYS A 185 -11.40 13.04 -7.87
N ALA A 186 -11.48 11.91 -8.60
CA ALA A 186 -11.10 10.60 -8.12
C ALA A 186 -9.68 10.59 -7.53
N PRO A 187 -9.48 9.92 -6.38
CA PRO A 187 -8.15 9.74 -5.83
C PRO A 187 -7.28 8.96 -6.80
N ILE A 188 -5.99 9.31 -6.83
CA ILE A 188 -4.98 8.53 -7.53
C ILE A 188 -4.49 7.44 -6.58
N LEU A 189 -4.64 6.19 -7.01
CA LEU A 189 -4.16 5.04 -6.25
C LEU A 189 -2.90 4.46 -6.89
N ILE A 190 -1.80 4.48 -6.16
CA ILE A 190 -0.51 3.92 -6.54
C ILE A 190 -0.37 2.58 -5.83
N LEU A 191 -0.61 1.50 -6.57
CA LEU A 191 -0.48 0.14 -6.08
C LEU A 191 0.94 -0.37 -6.26
N THR A 192 1.45 -1.04 -5.24
CA THR A 192 2.63 -1.88 -5.39
C THR A 192 2.25 -3.34 -5.59
N ALA A 193 3.20 -4.15 -6.05
CA ALA A 193 3.04 -5.60 -6.14
C ALA A 193 2.93 -6.23 -4.73
N MET A 194 1.71 -6.20 -4.17
CA MET A 194 1.42 -6.73 -2.84
C MET A 194 1.71 -8.23 -2.78
N GLY A 195 2.34 -8.67 -1.69
CA GLY A 195 2.73 -10.07 -1.46
C GLY A 195 4.05 -10.48 -2.10
N PHE A 196 4.76 -9.56 -2.74
CA PHE A 196 6.11 -9.78 -3.27
C PHE A 196 7.22 -9.28 -2.33
N GLY A 197 6.88 -8.61 -1.23
CA GLY A 197 7.86 -8.06 -0.28
C GLY A 197 8.40 -9.05 0.77
N GLY A 198 7.83 -10.25 0.90
CA GLY A 198 8.05 -11.19 2.02
C GLY A 198 9.15 -12.25 1.85
N GLY A 199 10.10 -12.07 0.93
CA GLY A 199 11.15 -13.07 0.67
C GLY A 199 12.56 -12.57 0.99
N ASP A 200 13.33 -13.37 1.73
CA ASP A 200 14.82 -13.34 1.75
C ASP A 200 15.47 -13.60 0.37
N GLN A 201 14.68 -13.51 -0.71
CA GLN A 201 15.08 -13.79 -2.08
C GLN A 201 14.45 -12.73 -3.00
N PHE A 202 14.88 -11.48 -2.85
CA PHE A 202 15.02 -10.63 -4.03
C PHE A 202 16.28 -11.13 -4.74
N HIS A 203 16.13 -12.13 -5.62
CA HIS A 203 17.20 -12.46 -6.55
C HIS A 203 17.27 -11.32 -7.58
N PRO A 204 18.42 -10.64 -7.72
CA PRO A 204 18.63 -9.65 -8.78
C PRO A 204 18.51 -10.26 -10.18
#